data_AF-A0AA40BUW0-F1
#
_entry.id   AF-A0AA40BUW0-F1
#
_cell.length_a   1.000
_cell.length_b   1.000
_cell.length_c   1.000
_cell.angle_alpha   90.00
_cell.angle_beta   90.00
_cell.angle_gamma   90.00
#
_symmetry.space_group_name_H-M   'P 1'
#
loop_
_entity.id
_entity.type
_entity.pdbx_description
1 polymer ?
#
loop_
_entity_poly.entity_id
_entity_poly.type
_entity_poly.pdbx_seq_one_letter_code
_entity_poly.pdbx_strand_id
1 'polypeptide(L)'
;MTPLSRLLLQAALLLSAALVTATPSSKLPTRQNTVAETPPRADCALVDCADRHKCVIINNIANCIPNDEKPDARPLCGKTRCPLGQECCNPSCGICTPPGRGCIKLLCRDDPPPKEEPPKRVECGHNLCAAGEICCNESCGYCRKPGELCTEEFCLTGPQCGPNRCPRGETCCNESCGYCTGPGARCTKEACLGPKCGDVFCKVGEKCCDAYCGMCAKDGMGCGGGCARPPN
;
A
#
# COMPACT_ATOMS: atom_id res chain seq x y z
N MET A 1 -25.71 9.47 -4.53
CA MET A 1 -24.69 9.73 -3.50
C MET A 1 -25.33 10.59 -2.42
N THR A 2 -25.82 9.97 -1.34
CA THR A 2 -26.56 10.64 -0.26
C THR A 2 -25.69 10.73 1.00
N PRO A 3 -25.64 11.88 1.68
CA PRO A 3 -24.78 12.10 2.85
C PRO A 3 -25.56 11.78 4.12
N LEU A 4 -25.62 10.52 4.52
CA LEU A 4 -26.29 10.09 5.76
C LEU A 4 -25.64 8.82 6.31
N SER A 5 -24.36 8.92 6.71
CA SER A 5 -23.70 7.88 7.53
C SER A 5 -22.40 8.38 8.17
N ARG A 6 -22.43 9.60 8.74
CA ARG A 6 -21.28 10.23 9.44
C ARG A 6 -21.54 10.52 10.92
N LEU A 7 -22.46 9.80 11.56
CA LEU A 7 -22.64 9.85 13.01
C LEU A 7 -22.53 8.43 13.55
N LEU A 8 -21.84 8.31 14.70
CA LEU A 8 -21.56 7.10 15.49
C LEU A 8 -20.22 6.43 15.16
N LEU A 9 -19.12 7.04 15.60
CA LEU A 9 -18.11 6.36 16.44
C LEU A 9 -17.11 7.41 16.99
N GLN A 10 -17.57 8.20 17.96
CA GLN A 10 -16.70 8.95 18.87
C GLN A 10 -17.17 8.63 20.28
N ALA A 11 -16.50 7.70 20.96
CA ALA A 11 -16.46 7.64 22.42
C ALA A 11 -15.41 6.63 22.90
N ALA A 12 -14.56 7.12 23.81
CA ALA A 12 -13.72 6.38 24.76
C ALA A 12 -12.47 5.68 24.15
N LEU A 13 -11.27 5.71 24.74
CA LEU A 13 -10.88 5.95 26.12
C LEU A 13 -9.61 6.82 26.19
N LEU A 14 -9.64 7.75 27.13
CA LEU A 14 -8.48 8.30 27.84
C LEU A 14 -7.73 7.16 28.55
N LEU A 15 -6.40 7.09 28.45
CA LEU A 15 -5.58 6.51 29.51
C LEU A 15 -4.17 7.14 29.55
N SER A 16 -3.93 7.81 30.68
CA SER A 16 -2.68 7.90 31.44
C SER A 16 -1.42 8.51 30.81
N ALA A 17 -1.21 9.77 31.20
CA ALA A 17 0.07 10.41 31.39
C ALA A 17 0.98 9.60 32.35
N ALA A 18 2.26 9.52 32.03
CA ALA A 18 3.31 9.13 32.96
C ALA A 18 4.44 10.17 32.94
N LEU A 19 4.89 10.48 34.15
CA LEU A 19 5.61 11.66 34.60
C LEU A 19 6.97 11.91 33.91
N VAL A 20 7.18 13.17 33.51
CA VAL A 20 8.49 13.80 33.38
C VAL A 20 8.99 14.11 34.80
N THR A 21 9.99 13.39 35.29
CA THR A 21 10.68 13.77 36.53
C THR A 21 11.72 14.83 36.23
N ALA A 22 11.44 16.02 36.76
CA ALA A 22 12.28 17.20 36.73
C ALA A 22 13.64 16.97 37.41
N THR A 23 14.64 17.63 36.84
CA THR A 23 16.00 17.78 37.34
C THR A 23 16.05 18.70 38.56
N PRO A 24 16.88 18.40 39.59
CA PRO A 24 17.11 19.34 40.68
C PRO A 24 18.14 20.43 40.31
N SER A 25 17.61 21.64 40.42
CA SER A 25 18.21 22.96 40.60
C SER A 25 19.59 23.06 41.28
N SER A 26 20.50 23.73 40.57
CA SER A 26 21.35 24.85 40.95
C SER A 26 21.95 24.94 42.37
N LYS A 27 23.29 24.92 42.43
CA LYS A 27 24.08 25.79 43.32
C LYS A 27 24.96 26.70 42.46
N LEU A 28 24.68 27.99 42.53
CA LEU A 28 25.53 29.07 42.03
C LEU A 28 26.46 29.51 43.17
N PRO A 29 27.79 29.50 43.00
CA PRO A 29 28.68 30.37 43.75
C PRO A 29 29.18 31.51 42.87
N THR A 30 28.91 32.72 43.36
CA THR A 30 29.80 33.88 43.41
C THR A 30 30.75 34.11 42.22
N ARG A 31 30.29 35.02 41.36
CA ARG A 31 31.03 35.78 40.36
C ARG A 31 32.21 36.52 41.01
N GLN A 32 33.43 36.05 40.77
CA GLN A 32 34.64 36.86 40.87
C GLN A 32 34.97 37.39 39.48
N ASN A 33 35.06 38.71 39.36
CA ASN A 33 35.49 39.41 38.16
C ASN A 33 36.96 39.09 37.87
N THR A 34 37.22 38.04 37.09
CA THR A 34 38.41 37.98 36.26
C THR A 34 38.08 38.69 34.96
N VAL A 35 38.87 39.70 34.63
CA VAL A 35 38.92 40.30 33.30
C VAL A 35 39.24 39.17 32.34
N ALA A 36 38.22 38.64 31.66
CA ALA A 36 38.38 37.66 30.61
C ALA A 36 39.13 38.36 29.48
N GLU A 37 40.45 38.16 29.46
CA GLU A 37 41.23 38.23 28.25
C GLU A 37 40.42 37.44 27.22
N THR A 38 39.80 38.17 26.30
CA THR A 38 39.00 37.54 25.26
C THR A 38 40.01 36.65 24.53
N PRO A 39 39.86 35.30 24.55
CA PRO A 39 40.80 34.45 23.85
C PRO A 39 40.88 35.00 22.43
N PRO A 40 42.09 35.27 21.91
CA PRO A 40 42.26 35.94 20.64
C PRO A 40 41.36 35.20 19.66
N ARG A 41 40.36 35.93 19.13
CA ARG A 41 39.41 35.40 18.16
C ARG A 41 40.27 34.71 17.12
N ALA A 42 40.13 33.40 16.98
CA ALA A 42 40.97 32.62 16.10
C ALA A 42 40.59 32.98 14.66
N ASP A 43 41.17 34.07 14.20
CA ASP A 43 40.98 34.64 12.88
C ASP A 43 42.09 34.09 11.98
N CYS A 44 41.69 33.71 10.78
CA CYS A 44 42.61 33.28 9.74
C CYS A 44 43.58 34.39 9.33
N ALA A 45 43.29 35.65 9.67
CA ALA A 45 44.18 36.79 9.45
C ALA A 45 45.56 36.68 10.12
N LEU A 46 45.70 35.87 11.17
CA LEU A 46 46.96 35.71 11.92
C LEU A 46 47.61 34.32 11.75
N VAL A 47 47.04 33.46 10.89
CA VAL A 47 47.49 32.08 10.72
C VAL A 47 48.13 31.90 9.35
N ASP A 48 49.46 31.80 9.33
CA ASP A 48 50.19 31.39 8.13
C ASP A 48 50.14 29.87 7.97
N CYS A 49 49.30 29.42 7.04
CA CYS A 49 49.25 28.02 6.65
C CYS A 49 50.41 27.67 5.72
N ALA A 50 50.95 26.46 5.83
CA ALA A 50 51.96 25.94 4.92
C ALA A 50 51.45 25.93 3.46
N ASP A 51 52.37 25.92 2.50
CA ASP A 51 52.05 25.89 1.07
C ASP A 51 50.97 24.85 0.74
N ARG A 52 50.02 25.25 -0.10
CA ARG A 52 48.81 24.47 -0.45
C ARG A 52 47.86 24.17 0.72
N HIS A 53 47.75 25.04 1.72
CA HIS A 53 46.67 24.99 2.70
C HIS A 53 45.92 26.33 2.76
N LYS A 54 44.60 26.30 2.92
CA LYS A 54 43.74 27.46 3.21
C LYS A 54 43.34 27.42 4.69
N CYS A 55 43.28 28.58 5.30
CA CYS A 55 42.71 28.71 6.64
C CYS A 55 41.18 28.75 6.56
N VAL A 56 40.50 27.97 7.42
CA VAL A 56 39.05 28.00 7.64
C VAL A 56 38.74 28.02 9.13
N ILE A 57 37.66 28.67 9.53
CA ILE A 57 37.21 28.70 10.93
C ILE A 57 36.23 27.56 11.17
N ILE A 58 36.61 26.59 12.01
CA ILE A 58 35.77 25.46 12.42
C ILE A 58 35.60 25.54 13.94
N ASN A 59 34.36 25.65 14.43
CA ASN A 59 34.04 25.80 15.86
C ASN A 59 34.80 26.96 16.56
N ASN A 60 34.89 28.13 15.91
CA ASN A 60 35.65 29.31 16.37
C ASN A 60 37.18 29.07 16.53
N ILE A 61 37.73 28.07 15.85
CA ILE A 61 39.17 27.79 15.81
C ILE A 61 39.64 27.87 14.35
N ALA A 62 40.72 28.61 14.11
CA ALA A 62 41.38 28.70 12.80
C ALA A 62 42.13 27.38 12.51
N ASN A 63 41.81 26.74 11.39
CA ASN A 63 42.38 25.46 10.98
C ASN A 63 42.93 25.58 9.55
N CYS A 64 44.16 25.12 9.32
CA CYS A 64 44.75 25.01 7.99
C CYS A 64 44.34 23.68 7.36
N ILE A 65 43.58 23.73 6.26
CA ILE A 65 43.17 22.55 5.50
C ILE A 65 43.80 22.58 4.10
N PRO A 66 44.17 21.44 3.50
CA PRO A 66 44.77 21.41 2.16
C PRO A 66 43.90 22.13 1.12
N ASN A 67 44.52 22.93 0.24
CA ASN A 67 43.91 23.59 -0.92
C ASN A 67 43.47 22.60 -1.99
N ASP A 68 44.08 21.41 -2.00
CA ASP A 68 43.82 20.33 -2.93
C ASP A 68 42.59 19.49 -2.55
N GLU A 69 41.62 20.08 -1.84
CA GLU A 69 40.26 19.54 -1.78
C GLU A 69 39.66 19.60 -3.19
N LYS A 70 40.05 18.66 -4.05
CA LYS A 70 39.21 18.23 -5.13
C LYS A 70 37.89 17.84 -4.44
N PRO A 71 36.74 18.49 -4.74
CA PRO A 71 35.47 18.21 -4.06
C PRO A 71 35.04 16.72 -4.15
N ASP A 72 35.75 15.95 -4.97
CA ASP A 72 35.64 14.51 -5.20
C ASP A 72 36.73 13.65 -4.53
N ALA A 73 37.50 14.17 -3.57
CA ALA A 73 38.47 13.36 -2.81
C ALA A 73 37.81 12.43 -1.78
N ARG A 74 36.48 12.52 -1.60
CA ARG A 74 35.71 11.62 -0.74
C ARG A 74 35.81 10.18 -1.24
N PRO A 75 36.13 9.19 -0.39
CA PRO A 75 36.28 7.82 -0.85
C PRO A 75 34.94 7.29 -1.40
N LEU A 76 35.01 6.63 -2.56
CA LEU A 76 33.89 5.87 -3.09
C LEU A 76 33.73 4.58 -2.28
N CYS A 77 32.49 4.27 -1.93
CA CYS A 77 32.10 3.07 -1.21
C CYS A 77 30.94 2.42 -1.95
N GLY A 78 31.24 1.49 -2.85
CA GLY A 78 30.25 0.95 -3.78
C GLY A 78 29.62 2.04 -4.64
N LYS A 79 28.29 2.15 -4.57
CA LYS A 79 27.49 3.17 -5.29
C LYS A 79 27.40 4.51 -4.51
N THR A 80 27.90 4.56 -3.28
CA THR A 80 27.83 5.73 -2.38
C THR A 80 29.18 6.45 -2.31
N ARG A 81 29.18 7.76 -2.16
CA ARG A 81 30.40 8.54 -1.85
C ARG A 81 30.36 8.94 -0.38
N CYS A 82 31.38 8.58 0.38
CA CYS A 82 31.38 8.81 1.83
C CYS A 82 31.41 10.31 2.18
N PRO A 83 30.77 10.75 3.26
CA PRO A 83 30.92 12.10 3.78
C PRO A 83 32.38 12.47 4.06
N LEU A 84 32.68 13.78 4.12
CA LEU A 84 34.00 14.26 4.53
C LEU A 84 34.35 13.71 5.92
N GLY A 85 35.59 13.25 6.08
CA GLY A 85 36.09 12.69 7.33
C GLY A 85 35.60 11.26 7.65
N GLN A 86 34.94 10.57 6.71
CA GLN A 86 34.59 9.16 6.83
C GLN A 86 35.38 8.27 5.86
N GLU A 87 35.53 7.00 6.21
CA GLU A 87 36.13 5.94 5.41
C GLU A 87 35.09 4.92 4.93
N CYS A 88 35.38 4.24 3.82
CA CYS A 88 34.51 3.18 3.33
C CYS A 88 34.61 1.95 4.23
N CYS A 89 33.52 1.62 4.92
CA CYS A 89 33.44 0.44 5.75
C CYS A 89 33.05 -0.79 4.92
N ASN A 90 31.97 -0.68 4.14
CA ASN A 90 31.44 -1.80 3.39
C ASN A 90 31.11 -1.41 1.94
N PRO A 91 31.99 -1.73 0.97
CA PRO A 91 31.80 -1.37 -0.42
C PRO A 91 30.55 -2.00 -1.03
N SER A 92 30.20 -3.23 -0.66
CA SER A 92 29.02 -3.93 -1.19
C SER A 92 27.71 -3.25 -0.78
N CYS A 93 27.70 -2.61 0.39
CA CYS A 93 26.52 -1.94 0.93
C CYS A 93 26.55 -0.41 0.79
N GLY A 94 27.68 0.16 0.34
CA GLY A 94 27.95 1.59 0.36
C GLY A 94 27.87 2.22 1.76
N ILE A 95 28.31 1.50 2.79
CA ILE A 95 28.30 1.97 4.18
C ILE A 95 29.64 2.65 4.50
N CYS A 96 29.57 3.87 5.02
CA CYS A 96 30.71 4.66 5.46
C CYS A 96 30.75 4.75 6.99
N THR A 97 31.93 4.90 7.57
CA THR A 97 32.13 4.99 9.02
C THR A 97 33.18 6.05 9.36
N PRO A 98 33.15 6.66 10.56
CA PRO A 98 34.28 7.48 11.03
C PRO A 98 35.56 6.64 11.18
N PRO A 99 36.74 7.24 11.01
CA PRO A 99 38.02 6.55 11.16
C PRO A 99 38.17 5.95 12.57
N GLY A 100 38.72 4.74 12.63
CA GLY A 100 38.99 4.02 13.88
C GLY A 100 37.76 3.40 14.56
N ARG A 101 36.59 3.43 13.92
CA ARG A 101 35.41 2.69 14.36
C ARG A 101 35.40 1.28 13.79
N GLY A 102 34.91 0.33 14.58
CA GLY A 102 34.74 -1.05 14.12
C GLY A 102 33.79 -1.12 12.92
N CYS A 103 34.17 -1.94 11.94
CA CYS A 103 33.43 -2.10 10.70
C CYS A 103 33.09 -3.57 10.46
N ILE A 104 31.83 -3.87 10.18
CA ILE A 104 31.36 -5.22 9.83
C ILE A 104 31.16 -5.30 8.32
N LYS A 105 31.87 -6.22 7.67
CA LYS A 105 31.75 -6.49 6.24
C LYS A 105 30.64 -7.51 5.98
N LEU A 106 29.40 -7.03 5.93
CA LEU A 106 28.23 -7.81 5.50
C LEU A 106 28.12 -7.83 3.97
N LEU A 107 27.74 -8.96 3.38
CA LEU A 107 27.42 -9.00 1.96
C LEU A 107 25.99 -8.46 1.78
N CYS A 108 25.84 -7.24 1.25
CA CYS A 108 24.53 -6.77 0.80
C CYS A 108 24.19 -7.42 -0.54
N ARG A 109 23.04 -8.09 -0.60
CA ARG A 109 22.48 -8.51 -1.89
C ARG A 109 21.90 -7.27 -2.56
N ASP A 110 22.38 -6.98 -3.77
CA ASP A 110 21.78 -6.00 -4.68
C ASP A 110 20.48 -6.53 -5.31
N ASP A 111 20.13 -7.79 -5.06
CA ASP A 111 18.92 -8.39 -5.59
C ASP A 111 17.72 -7.61 -5.04
N PRO A 112 16.91 -6.97 -5.92
CA PRO A 112 15.64 -6.43 -5.46
C PRO A 112 14.87 -7.56 -4.78
N PRO A 113 14.08 -7.27 -3.73
CA PRO A 113 13.18 -8.29 -3.21
C PRO A 113 12.41 -8.89 -4.38
N PRO A 114 12.22 -10.22 -4.42
CA PRO A 114 11.50 -10.85 -5.51
C PRO A 114 10.19 -10.09 -5.68
N LYS A 115 9.92 -9.63 -6.91
CA LYS A 115 8.67 -8.93 -7.20
C LYS A 115 7.55 -9.90 -6.85
N GLU A 116 6.80 -9.61 -5.79
CA GLU A 116 5.63 -10.39 -5.45
C GLU A 116 4.65 -10.25 -6.61
N GLU A 117 4.41 -11.35 -7.34
CA GLU A 117 3.36 -11.37 -8.35
C GLU A 117 2.02 -11.12 -7.64
N PRO A 118 1.13 -10.30 -8.22
CA PRO A 118 -0.19 -10.10 -7.65
C PRO A 118 -0.87 -11.47 -7.48
N PRO A 119 -1.57 -11.71 -6.35
CA PRO A 119 -2.17 -13.01 -6.11
C PRO A 119 -3.13 -13.34 -7.26
N LYS A 120 -2.96 -14.51 -7.87
CA LYS A 120 -3.85 -14.98 -8.94
C LYS A 120 -5.26 -15.12 -8.37
N ARG A 121 -6.26 -14.67 -9.14
CA ARG A 121 -7.66 -14.94 -8.83
C ARG A 121 -7.98 -16.41 -9.12
N VAL A 122 -8.83 -16.99 -8.31
CA VAL A 122 -9.18 -18.42 -8.36
C VAL A 122 -10.63 -18.57 -8.80
N GLU A 123 -10.89 -19.45 -9.77
CA GLU A 123 -12.26 -19.80 -10.18
C GLU A 123 -12.92 -20.67 -9.11
N CYS A 124 -14.19 -20.39 -8.82
CA CYS A 124 -14.97 -21.12 -7.82
C CYS A 124 -16.42 -21.23 -8.32
N GLY A 125 -16.75 -22.34 -8.97
CA GLY A 125 -18.06 -22.52 -9.58
C GLY A 125 -18.37 -21.43 -10.60
N HIS A 126 -19.43 -20.66 -10.34
CA HIS A 126 -19.86 -19.53 -11.19
C HIS A 126 -19.24 -18.18 -10.77
N ASN A 127 -18.38 -18.16 -9.75
CA ASN A 127 -17.74 -16.96 -9.24
C ASN A 127 -16.22 -17.00 -9.42
N LEU A 128 -15.60 -15.81 -9.44
CA LEU A 128 -14.15 -15.65 -9.42
C LEU A 128 -13.74 -15.00 -8.11
N CYS A 129 -12.94 -15.71 -7.30
CA CYS A 129 -12.53 -15.25 -5.98
C CYS A 129 -11.58 -14.05 -6.06
N ALA A 130 -11.59 -13.23 -5.00
CA ALA A 130 -10.67 -12.10 -4.91
C ALA A 130 -9.21 -12.58 -4.80
N ALA A 131 -8.27 -11.69 -5.07
CA ALA A 131 -6.85 -12.00 -4.97
C ALA A 131 -6.49 -12.39 -3.53
N GLY A 132 -5.94 -13.60 -3.36
CA GLY A 132 -5.56 -14.16 -2.05
C GLY A 132 -6.68 -14.91 -1.33
N GLU A 133 -7.87 -15.02 -1.93
CA GLU A 133 -8.94 -15.90 -1.46
C GLU A 133 -8.82 -17.30 -2.07
N ILE A 134 -9.43 -18.29 -1.39
CA ILE A 134 -9.52 -19.68 -1.84
C ILE A 134 -10.98 -20.05 -2.10
N CYS A 135 -11.21 -20.96 -3.06
CA CYS A 135 -12.53 -21.53 -3.27
C CYS A 135 -12.89 -22.44 -2.08
N CYS A 136 -13.99 -22.12 -1.40
CA CYS A 136 -14.52 -22.92 -0.31
C CYS A 136 -15.53 -23.94 -0.83
N ASN A 137 -16.42 -23.54 -1.73
CA ASN A 137 -17.45 -24.44 -2.23
C ASN A 137 -17.71 -24.17 -3.72
N GLU A 138 -17.20 -25.06 -4.57
CA GLU A 138 -17.34 -24.97 -6.02
C GLU A 138 -18.81 -25.02 -6.47
N SER A 139 -19.65 -25.80 -5.79
CA SER A 139 -21.07 -25.89 -6.13
C SER A 139 -21.81 -24.57 -5.88
N CYS A 140 -21.35 -23.81 -4.89
CA CYS A 140 -21.94 -22.53 -4.49
C CYS A 140 -21.22 -21.30 -5.05
N GLY A 141 -20.00 -21.48 -5.56
CA GLY A 141 -19.07 -20.38 -5.83
C GLY A 141 -18.74 -19.52 -4.63
N TYR A 142 -18.61 -20.13 -3.44
CA TYR A 142 -18.23 -19.39 -2.22
C TYR A 142 -16.71 -19.28 -2.09
N CYS A 143 -16.24 -18.05 -2.03
CA CYS A 143 -14.84 -17.70 -1.82
C CYS A 143 -14.61 -17.28 -0.37
N ARG A 144 -13.41 -17.50 0.14
CA ARG A 144 -13.05 -17.19 1.53
C ARG A 144 -11.58 -16.80 1.67
N LYS A 145 -11.19 -16.31 2.84
CA LYS A 145 -9.77 -16.16 3.17
C LYS A 145 -9.13 -17.48 3.61
N PRO A 146 -7.83 -17.68 3.37
CA PRO A 146 -7.07 -18.81 3.90
C PRO A 146 -7.20 -18.89 5.43
N GLY A 147 -7.46 -20.09 5.94
CA GLY A 147 -7.52 -20.39 7.39
C GLY A 147 -8.89 -20.21 8.04
N GLU A 148 -9.88 -19.66 7.35
CA GLU A 148 -11.25 -19.63 7.86
C GLU A 148 -11.96 -20.99 7.62
N LEU A 149 -13.02 -21.32 8.38
CA LEU A 149 -13.73 -22.63 8.33
C LEU A 149 -14.71 -22.78 7.16
N CYS A 150 -14.58 -23.86 6.38
CA CYS A 150 -15.41 -24.14 5.21
C CYS A 150 -16.51 -25.15 5.48
N THR A 151 -17.72 -24.85 5.01
CA THR A 151 -18.87 -25.75 5.04
C THR A 151 -19.18 -26.21 3.63
N GLU A 152 -18.99 -27.50 3.37
CA GLU A 152 -19.37 -28.18 2.12
C GLU A 152 -20.88 -28.45 2.08
N GLU A 153 -21.68 -27.38 2.20
CA GLU A 153 -23.11 -27.52 1.99
C GLU A 153 -23.41 -27.68 0.49
N PHE A 154 -24.24 -28.65 0.12
CA PHE A 154 -24.78 -28.69 -1.23
C PHE A 154 -25.64 -27.44 -1.45
N CYS A 155 -25.19 -26.57 -2.34
CA CYS A 155 -26.06 -25.50 -2.81
C CYS A 155 -27.20 -26.12 -3.62
N LEU A 156 -28.36 -26.22 -2.98
CA LEU A 156 -29.64 -26.32 -3.67
C LEU A 156 -29.84 -25.03 -4.47
N THR A 157 -29.17 -24.96 -5.61
CA THR A 157 -29.48 -23.95 -6.61
C THR A 157 -30.91 -24.19 -7.07
N GLY A 158 -31.67 -23.10 -7.23
CA GLY A 158 -33.04 -23.18 -7.73
C GLY A 158 -33.08 -23.77 -9.14
N PRO A 159 -34.29 -24.00 -9.68
CA PRO A 159 -34.44 -24.54 -11.03
C PRO A 159 -33.72 -23.67 -12.07
N GLN A 160 -33.25 -24.31 -13.14
CA GLN A 160 -32.83 -23.60 -14.34
C GLN A 160 -34.01 -22.79 -14.86
N CYS A 161 -33.79 -21.52 -15.22
CA CYS A 161 -34.80 -20.62 -15.73
C CYS A 161 -34.23 -19.89 -16.95
N GLY A 162 -34.41 -20.48 -18.12
CA GLY A 162 -33.80 -19.98 -19.36
C GLY A 162 -32.28 -19.81 -19.23
N PRO A 163 -31.74 -18.61 -19.50
CA PRO A 163 -30.31 -18.33 -19.37
C PRO A 163 -29.84 -18.20 -17.91
N ASN A 164 -30.77 -18.04 -16.96
CA ASN A 164 -30.47 -17.83 -15.55
C ASN A 164 -30.74 -19.10 -14.73
N ARG A 165 -30.20 -19.14 -13.51
CA ARG A 165 -30.52 -20.17 -12.50
C ARG A 165 -31.10 -19.47 -11.28
N CYS A 166 -32.26 -19.93 -10.82
CA CYS A 166 -32.95 -19.22 -9.75
C CYS A 166 -32.20 -19.34 -8.41
N PRO A 167 -32.22 -18.27 -7.58
CA PRO A 167 -31.78 -18.34 -6.20
C PRO A 167 -32.48 -19.45 -5.41
N ARG A 168 -31.86 -19.89 -4.32
CA ARG A 168 -32.43 -20.92 -3.44
C ARG A 168 -33.81 -20.49 -2.95
N GLY A 169 -34.79 -21.37 -3.14
CA GLY A 169 -36.18 -21.12 -2.71
C GLY A 169 -37.00 -20.31 -3.70
N GLU A 170 -36.44 -19.82 -4.81
CA GLU A 170 -37.21 -19.23 -5.90
C GLU A 170 -37.63 -20.30 -6.93
N THR A 171 -38.71 -20.01 -7.66
CA THR A 171 -39.16 -20.81 -8.80
C THR A 171 -38.97 -20.05 -10.10
N CYS A 172 -38.76 -20.78 -11.20
CA CYS A 172 -38.72 -20.15 -12.51
C CYS A 172 -40.12 -19.64 -12.86
N CYS A 173 -40.23 -18.34 -13.08
CA CYS A 173 -41.48 -17.72 -13.47
C CYS A 173 -41.57 -17.59 -15.01
N ASN A 174 -40.50 -17.15 -15.66
CA ASN A 174 -40.49 -17.04 -17.12
C ASN A 174 -39.18 -17.58 -17.70
N GLU A 175 -39.24 -18.80 -18.24
CA GLU A 175 -38.09 -19.46 -18.88
C GLU A 175 -37.54 -18.66 -20.07
N SER A 176 -38.39 -17.95 -20.83
CA SER A 176 -37.90 -17.21 -22.00
C SER A 176 -37.06 -15.99 -21.62
N CYS A 177 -37.30 -15.39 -20.45
CA CYS A 177 -36.57 -14.21 -19.98
C CYS A 177 -35.58 -14.53 -18.83
N GLY A 178 -35.58 -15.78 -18.34
CA GLY A 178 -34.89 -16.19 -17.13
C GLY A 178 -35.29 -15.43 -15.87
N TYR A 179 -36.59 -15.15 -15.73
CA TYR A 179 -37.11 -14.44 -14.56
C TYR A 179 -37.50 -15.42 -13.45
N CYS A 180 -36.91 -15.23 -12.27
CA CYS A 180 -37.16 -16.01 -11.07
C CYS A 180 -38.05 -15.23 -10.10
N THR A 181 -38.89 -15.94 -9.35
CA THR A 181 -39.78 -15.34 -8.37
C THR A 181 -39.87 -16.16 -7.10
N GLY A 182 -40.19 -15.50 -5.98
CA GLY A 182 -40.32 -16.15 -4.68
C GLY A 182 -41.52 -17.11 -4.59
N PRO A 183 -41.55 -18.00 -3.58
CA PRO A 183 -42.67 -18.90 -3.35
C PRO A 183 -43.98 -18.13 -3.15
N GLY A 184 -45.03 -18.51 -3.89
CA GLY A 184 -46.35 -17.88 -3.78
C GLY A 184 -46.48 -16.50 -4.44
N ALA A 185 -45.40 -15.95 -5.01
CA ALA A 185 -45.50 -14.77 -5.84
C ALA A 185 -46.26 -15.09 -7.13
N ARG A 186 -47.09 -14.15 -7.58
CA ARG A 186 -47.84 -14.31 -8.83
C ARG A 186 -46.87 -14.23 -10.00
N CYS A 187 -46.76 -15.31 -10.74
CA CYS A 187 -46.04 -15.32 -11.99
C CYS A 187 -47.00 -14.97 -13.14
N THR A 188 -46.83 -13.79 -13.72
CA THR A 188 -47.48 -13.45 -14.99
C THR A 188 -46.51 -13.83 -16.11
N LYS A 189 -46.97 -14.64 -17.08
CA LYS A 189 -46.21 -14.96 -18.31
C LYS A 189 -46.18 -13.74 -19.24
N GLU A 190 -45.72 -12.61 -18.73
CA GLU A 190 -45.56 -11.38 -19.49
C GLU A 190 -44.45 -11.58 -20.52
N ALA A 191 -44.64 -10.99 -21.71
CA ALA A 191 -43.58 -10.91 -22.70
C ALA A 191 -42.34 -10.28 -22.07
N CYS A 192 -41.13 -10.64 -22.51
CA CYS A 192 -39.92 -10.01 -22.01
C CYS A 192 -39.94 -8.52 -22.40
N LEU A 193 -40.29 -7.64 -21.45
CA LEU A 193 -40.55 -6.21 -21.71
C LEU A 193 -39.28 -5.34 -21.81
N GLY A 194 -38.10 -5.89 -21.56
CA GLY A 194 -36.84 -5.15 -21.71
C GLY A 194 -36.11 -5.42 -23.02
N PRO A 195 -35.01 -4.69 -23.29
CA PRO A 195 -34.25 -4.87 -24.51
C PRO A 195 -33.60 -6.26 -24.57
N LYS A 196 -33.65 -6.89 -25.74
CA LYS A 196 -32.93 -8.14 -26.00
C LYS A 196 -31.42 -7.89 -25.92
N CYS A 197 -30.70 -8.77 -25.21
CA CYS A 197 -29.27 -8.72 -25.01
C CYS A 197 -28.68 -10.11 -25.23
N GLY A 198 -28.31 -10.42 -26.47
CA GLY A 198 -27.97 -11.80 -26.83
C GLY A 198 -29.18 -12.72 -26.71
N ASP A 199 -29.02 -13.81 -25.96
CA ASP A 199 -30.08 -14.78 -25.67
C ASP A 199 -30.91 -14.45 -24.42
N VAL A 200 -30.62 -13.31 -23.76
CA VAL A 200 -31.36 -12.86 -22.58
C VAL A 200 -32.13 -11.58 -22.87
N PHE A 201 -33.05 -11.20 -21.98
CA PHE A 201 -33.71 -9.90 -22.00
C PHE A 201 -33.37 -9.15 -20.72
N CYS A 202 -32.96 -7.89 -20.85
CA CYS A 202 -32.71 -7.05 -19.68
C CYS A 202 -34.02 -6.71 -18.97
N LYS A 203 -33.96 -6.29 -17.70
CA LYS A 203 -35.16 -5.85 -16.99
C LYS A 203 -35.64 -4.51 -17.57
N VAL A 204 -36.92 -4.17 -17.33
CA VAL A 204 -37.45 -2.85 -17.66
C VAL A 204 -36.65 -1.79 -16.87
N GLY A 205 -36.09 -0.80 -17.58
CA GLY A 205 -35.19 0.21 -17.00
C GLY A 205 -33.70 -0.22 -16.95
N GLU A 206 -33.35 -1.31 -17.62
CA GLU A 206 -31.96 -1.71 -17.89
C GLU A 206 -31.66 -1.65 -19.39
N LYS A 207 -30.38 -1.43 -19.71
CA LYS A 207 -29.83 -1.48 -21.06
C LYS A 207 -28.93 -2.70 -21.24
N CYS A 208 -28.86 -3.20 -22.47
CA CYS A 208 -27.88 -4.22 -22.84
C CYS A 208 -26.47 -3.60 -22.87
N CYS A 209 -25.57 -4.20 -22.10
CA CYS A 209 -24.16 -3.81 -22.00
C CYS A 209 -23.25 -4.65 -22.89
N ASP A 210 -23.50 -5.95 -22.99
CA ASP A 210 -22.81 -6.84 -23.92
C ASP A 210 -23.74 -7.94 -24.39
N ALA A 211 -24.14 -7.89 -25.65
CA ALA A 211 -25.01 -8.87 -26.27
C ALA A 211 -24.33 -10.25 -26.41
N TYR A 212 -23.00 -10.32 -26.36
CA TYR A 212 -22.28 -11.59 -26.47
C TYR A 212 -22.54 -12.52 -25.28
N CYS A 213 -22.65 -11.95 -24.08
CA CYS A 213 -22.86 -12.71 -22.84
C CYS A 213 -24.15 -12.34 -22.10
N GLY A 214 -25.03 -11.57 -22.74
CA GLY A 214 -26.28 -11.15 -22.13
C GLY A 214 -26.13 -10.27 -20.89
N MET A 215 -25.08 -9.43 -20.83
CA MET A 215 -24.88 -8.54 -19.69
C MET A 215 -25.80 -7.33 -19.77
N CYS A 216 -26.55 -7.09 -18.70
CA CYS A 216 -27.46 -5.95 -18.56
C CYS A 216 -26.98 -5.02 -17.43
N ALA A 217 -27.25 -3.73 -17.53
CA ALA A 217 -27.04 -2.76 -16.46
C ALA A 217 -28.21 -1.78 -16.36
N LYS A 218 -28.46 -1.27 -15.15
CA LYS A 218 -29.47 -0.22 -14.93
C LYS A 218 -29.18 1.01 -15.77
N ASP A 219 -30.25 1.66 -16.24
CA ASP A 219 -30.14 2.93 -16.94
C ASP A 219 -29.42 3.97 -16.05
N GLY A 220 -28.46 4.68 -16.66
CA GLY A 220 -27.58 5.61 -15.96
C GLY A 220 -26.36 4.98 -15.27
N MET A 221 -26.25 3.66 -15.16
CA MET A 221 -25.00 2.99 -14.76
C MET A 221 -24.09 2.71 -15.97
N GLY A 222 -22.77 2.77 -15.75
CA GLY A 222 -21.78 2.37 -16.74
C GLY A 222 -21.74 0.85 -16.88
N CYS A 223 -21.50 0.36 -18.10
CA CYS A 223 -21.26 -1.06 -18.35
C CYS A 223 -19.84 -1.39 -17.87
N GLY A 224 -19.71 -1.96 -16.68
CA GLY A 224 -18.42 -2.31 -16.08
C GLY A 224 -18.05 -3.77 -16.33
N GLY A 225 -16.90 -3.99 -16.98
CA GLY A 225 -16.32 -5.32 -17.23
C GLY A 225 -16.98 -6.04 -18.40
N GLY A 226 -16.23 -6.24 -19.48
CA GLY A 226 -16.64 -7.18 -20.52
C GLY A 226 -16.48 -8.62 -20.03
N CYS A 227 -17.38 -9.49 -20.44
CA CYS A 227 -17.21 -10.93 -20.28
C CYS A 227 -16.02 -11.43 -21.12
N ALA A 228 -15.33 -12.46 -20.64
CA ALA A 228 -14.23 -13.07 -21.39
C ALA A 228 -14.80 -13.67 -22.69
N ARG A 229 -14.38 -13.14 -23.83
CA ARG A 229 -14.68 -13.75 -25.13
C ARG A 229 -13.82 -15.02 -25.27
N PRO A 230 -14.37 -16.14 -25.75
CA PRO A 230 -13.56 -17.31 -26.08
C PRO A 230 -12.54 -16.91 -27.15
N PRO A 231 -11.32 -17.47 -27.10
CA PRO A 231 -10.33 -17.25 -28.14
C PRO A 231 -10.88 -17.78 -29.48
N ASN A 232 -10.78 -16.96 -30.52
CA ASN A 232 -11.10 -17.32 -31.91
C ASN A 232 -10.17 -18.42 -32.43
#